data_AF-A0A944RSE7-F1
#
_entry.id   AF-A0A944RSE7-F1
#
_cell.length_a   1.000
_cell.length_b   1.000
_cell.length_c   1.000
_cell.angle_alpha   90.00
_cell.angle_beta   90.00
_cell.angle_gamma   90.00
#
_symmetry.space_group_name_H-M   'P 1'
#
loop_
_entity.id
_entity.type
_entity.pdbx_description
1 polymer ?
#
loop_
_entity_poly.entity_id
_entity_poly.type
_entity_poly.pdbx_seq_one_letter_code
_entity_poly.pdbx_strand_id
1 'polypeptide(L)' 'MRLKIFFLLLFSFFLLVINSYGAMKESKGTPSAVIVSSKYEFPPVFEGVRVVHDFIIQNKGSAVLEIKSVKPV' A
#
# COMPACT_ATOMS: atom_id res chain seq x y z
N MET A 1 35.24 44.30 4.93
CA MET A 1 34.01 43.97 4.16
C MET A 1 34.14 42.68 3.34
N ARG A 2 35.29 42.41 2.70
CA ARG A 2 35.50 41.21 1.86
C ARG A 2 35.33 39.85 2.57
N LEU A 3 35.74 39.73 3.84
CA LEU A 3 35.59 38.49 4.60
C LEU A 3 34.13 38.18 4.98
N LYS A 4 33.33 39.20 5.31
CA LYS A 4 31.90 39.04 5.62
C LYS A 4 31.10 38.60 4.39
N ILE A 5 31.47 39.11 3.22
CA ILE A 5 30.89 38.72 1.93
C ILE A 5 31.22 37.27 1.62
N PHE A 6 32.45 36.83 1.90
CA PHE A 6 32.85 35.43 1.74
C PHE A 6 32.01 34.48 2.63
N PHE A 7 31.82 34.82 3.90
CA PHE A 7 30.97 34.03 4.81
C PHE A 7 29.49 34.03 4.39
N LEU A 8 28.98 35.15 3.86
CA LEU A 8 27.62 35.25 3.33
C LEU A 8 27.42 34.35 2.09
N LEU A 9 28.41 34.31 1.19
CA LEU A 9 28.37 33.44 0.01
C LEU A 9 28.45 31.96 0.38
N LEU A 10 29.29 31.61 1.36
CA LEU A 10 29.40 30.24 1.86
C LEU A 10 28.09 29.76 2.52
N PHE A 11 27.46 30.63 3.31
CA PHE A 11 26.16 30.34 3.94
C PHE A 11 25.04 30.21 2.90
N SER A 12 25.02 31.07 1.89
CA SER A 12 24.06 30.97 0.78
C SER A 12 24.23 29.68 -0.02
N PHE A 13 25.46 29.23 -0.23
CA PHE A 13 25.75 27.97 -0.90
C PHE A 13 25.29 26.77 -0.05
N PHE A 14 25.50 26.83 1.27
CA PHE A 14 25.03 25.81 2.20
C PHE A 14 23.50 25.70 2.20
N LEU A 15 22.76 26.82 2.15
CA LEU A 15 21.29 26.81 2.09
C LEU A 15 20.72 26.21 0.79
N LEU A 16 21.45 26.29 -0.33
CA LEU A 16 21.03 25.67 -1.60
C LEU A 16 21.05 24.14 -1.55
N VAL A 17 21.97 23.54 -0.79
CA VAL A 17 22.12 22.07 -0.69
C VAL A 17 20.98 21.40 0.09
N ILE A 18 20.33 22.12 1.01
CA ILE A 18 19.31 21.56 1.91
C ILE A 18 17.97 21.28 1.18
N ASN A 19 17.71 21.95 0.05
CA ASN A 19 16.45 21.82 -0.71
C ASN A 19 16.32 20.50 -1.51
N SER A 20 17.33 19.63 -1.49
CA SER A 20 17.31 18.37 -2.26
C SER A 20 16.66 17.17 -1.51
N TYR A 21 16.38 17.32 -0.20
CA TYR A 21 15.83 16.24 0.63
C TYR A 21 14.32 16.39 0.86
N GLY A 22 13.54 16.60 -0.21
CA GLY A 22 12.10 16.90 -0.10
C GLY A 22 11.16 16.00 -0.89
N ALA A 23 11.66 15.11 -1.74
CA ALA A 23 10.82 14.26 -2.58
C ALA A 23 11.05 12.79 -2.23
N MET A 24 10.60 12.36 -1.05
CA MET A 24 10.28 10.95 -0.88
C MET A 24 9.13 10.68 -1.86
N LYS A 25 9.44 10.07 -3.02
CA LYS A 25 8.40 9.40 -3.80
C LYS A 25 7.73 8.46 -2.82
N GLU A 26 6.48 8.72 -2.46
CA GLU A 26 5.65 7.69 -1.86
C GLU A 26 5.83 6.47 -2.74
N SER A 27 6.45 5.44 -2.18
CA SER A 27 6.42 4.12 -2.77
C SER A 27 4.95 3.81 -2.90
N LYS A 28 4.41 3.96 -4.12
CA LYS A 28 3.04 3.57 -4.42
C LYS A 28 3.01 2.08 -4.15
N GLY A 29 2.54 1.71 -2.96
CA GLY A 29 2.45 0.33 -2.56
C GLY A 29 1.69 -0.48 -3.61
N THR A 30 1.85 -1.79 -3.59
CA THR A 30 1.04 -2.68 -4.43
C THR A 30 -0.08 -3.25 -3.57
N PRO A 31 -1.34 -3.21 -4.00
CA PRO A 31 -2.39 -3.97 -3.34
C PRO A 31 -2.17 -5.47 -3.60
N SER A 32 -2.55 -6.32 -2.64
CA SER A 32 -2.40 -7.78 -2.78
C SER A 32 -3.59 -8.49 -2.17
N ALA A 33 -4.48 -9.02 -3.02
CA ALA A 33 -5.60 -9.84 -2.60
C ALA A 33 -5.16 -11.28 -2.33
N VAL A 34 -5.37 -11.76 -1.11
CA VAL A 34 -5.09 -13.15 -0.72
C VAL A 34 -6.36 -13.78 -0.16
N ILE A 35 -6.77 -14.92 -0.73
CA ILE A 35 -7.87 -15.73 -0.21
C ILE A 35 -7.35 -16.54 0.97
N VAL A 36 -7.99 -16.40 2.14
CA VAL A 36 -7.54 -17.06 3.37
C VAL A 36 -7.72 -18.58 3.31
N SER A 37 -8.85 -19.03 2.76
CA SER A 37 -9.11 -20.43 2.46
C SER A 37 -9.74 -20.56 1.08
N SER A 38 -9.02 -21.20 0.15
CA SER A 38 -9.50 -21.40 -1.23
C SER A 38 -10.40 -22.63 -1.39
N LYS A 39 -10.50 -23.47 -0.35
CA LYS A 39 -11.32 -24.66 -0.34
C LYS A 39 -12.15 -24.70 0.93
N TYR A 40 -13.42 -25.05 0.78
CA TYR A 40 -14.31 -25.38 1.87
C TYR A 40 -15.01 -26.69 1.56
N GLU A 41 -15.00 -27.59 2.54
CA GLU A 41 -15.68 -28.87 2.43
C GLU A 41 -16.99 -28.77 3.21
N PHE A 42 -18.09 -28.85 2.47
CA PHE A 42 -19.41 -28.84 3.09
C PHE A 42 -19.63 -30.17 3.81
N PRO A 43 -20.03 -30.14 5.10
CA PRO A 43 -20.36 -31.37 5.81
C PRO A 43 -21.61 -32.02 5.20
N PRO A 44 -21.89 -33.30 5.51
CA PRO A 44 -23.16 -33.92 5.16
C PRO A 44 -24.33 -33.11 5.71
N VAL A 45 -25.30 -32.81 4.85
CA VAL A 45 -26.51 -32.06 5.21
C VAL A 45 -27.76 -32.80 4.73
N PHE A 46 -28.86 -32.60 5.44
CA PHE A 46 -30.15 -33.14 5.04
C PHE A 46 -30.74 -32.36 3.86
N GLU A 47 -31.62 -33.03 3.11
CA GLU A 47 -32.33 -32.42 1.99
C GLU A 47 -33.17 -31.21 2.44
N GLY A 48 -33.19 -30.16 1.62
CA GLY A 48 -33.93 -28.93 1.90
C GLY A 48 -33.19 -27.94 2.82
N VAL A 49 -32.00 -28.28 3.33
CA VAL A 49 -31.21 -27.38 4.18
C VAL A 49 -30.43 -26.39 3.31
N ARG A 50 -30.61 -25.09 3.57
CA ARG A 50 -29.78 -24.04 2.97
C ARG A 50 -28.44 -23.97 3.71
N VAL A 51 -27.35 -24.22 2.98
CA VAL A 51 -25.99 -24.06 3.50
C VAL A 51 -25.36 -22.80 2.92
N VAL A 52 -24.75 -22.00 3.79
CA VAL A 52 -24.06 -20.75 3.41
C VAL A 52 -22.63 -20.85 3.90
N HIS A 53 -21.68 -20.46 3.05
CA HIS A 53 -20.27 -20.38 3.41
C HIS A 53 -19.69 -19.07 2.88
N ASP A 54 -19.09 -18.28 3.78
CA ASP A 54 -18.42 -17.03 3.45
C ASP A 54 -16.92 -17.26 3.28
N PHE A 55 -16.32 -16.58 2.30
CA PHE A 55 -14.87 -16.57 2.11
C PHE A 55 -14.29 -15.19 2.46
N ILE A 56 -13.08 -15.20 3.01
CA ILE A 56 -12.37 -13.99 3.43
C ILE A 56 -11.27 -13.68 2.42
N ILE A 57 -11.31 -12.46 1.86
CA ILE A 57 -10.23 -11.88 1.05
C ILE A 57 -9.52 -10.85 1.92
N GLN A 58 -8.21 -11.01 2.09
CA GLN A 58 -7.38 -10.09 2.85
C GLN A 58 -6.47 -9.30 1.92
N ASN A 59 -6.39 -7.98 2.11
CA ASN A 59 -5.35 -7.17 1.51
C ASN A 59 -4.05 -7.32 2.31
N LYS A 60 -3.07 -8.03 1.74
CA LYS A 60 -1.71 -8.14 2.31
C LYS A 60 -0.70 -7.21 1.65
N GLY A 61 -1.18 -6.32 0.78
CA GLY A 61 -0.37 -5.31 0.10
C GLY A 61 -0.16 -4.05 0.94
N SER A 62 0.65 -3.15 0.42
CA SER A 62 0.96 -1.85 1.05
C SER A 62 0.16 -0.68 0.46
N ALA A 63 -0.76 -0.96 -0.48
CA ALA A 63 -1.71 0.01 -1.00
C ALA A 63 -3.16 -0.47 -0.88
N VAL A 64 -4.10 0.46 -1.06
CA VAL A 64 -5.54 0.20 -1.01
C VAL A 64 -5.94 -0.82 -2.08
N LEU A 65 -6.65 -1.87 -1.67
CA LEU A 65 -7.22 -2.87 -2.55
C LEU A 65 -8.66 -2.50 -2.91
N GLU A 66 -8.92 -2.30 -4.21
CA GLU A 66 -10.26 -2.07 -4.75
C GLU A 66 -10.72 -3.32 -5.51
N ILE A 67 -11.82 -3.94 -5.07
CA ILE A 67 -12.41 -5.10 -5.74
C ILE A 67 -13.43 -4.60 -6.77
N LYS A 68 -13.12 -4.77 -8.07
CA LYS A 68 -13.96 -4.27 -9.17
C LYS A 68 -15.00 -5.26 -9.68
N SER A 69 -14.72 -6.56 -9.57
CA SER A 69 -15.60 -7.62 -10.04
C SER A 69 -15.29 -8.90 -9.30
N VAL A 70 -16.33 -9.67 -8.98
CA VAL A 70 -16.22 -11.05 -8.49
C VAL A 70 -16.97 -11.93 -9.49
N LYS A 71 -16.35 -13.04 -9.90
CA LYS A 71 -16.98 -14.02 -10.79
C LYS A 71 -17.03 -15.37 -10.08
N PRO A 72 -18.19 -16.06 -10.08
CA PRO A 72 -18.21 -17.47 -9.73
C PRO A 72 -17.37 -18.25 -10.74
N VAL A 73 -16.61 -19.23 -10.25
CA VAL A 73 -15.81 -20.15 -11.07
C VAL A 73 -16.71 -21.29 -11.53
#